data_AF-A0AAE3ECS8-F1
#
_entry.id   AF-A0AAE3ECS8-F1
#
_cell.length_a   1.000
_cell.length_b   1.000
_cell.length_c   1.000
_cell.angle_alpha   90.00
_cell.angle_beta   90.00
_cell.angle_gamma   90.00
#
_symmetry.space_group_name_H-M   'P 1'
#
loop_
_entity.id
_entity.type
_entity.pdbx_description
1 polymer ?
#
loop_
_entity_poly.entity_id
_entity_poly.type
_entity_poly.pdbx_seq_one_letter_code
_entity_poly.pdbx_strand_id
1 'polypeptide(L)'
;MWNQIKNNDDIAEFMGKLAYFHDSCLKELKYVSGAYIEEHYMQPINKKRTLNIIIHCGGDNIDAIEMQFSGLKELRLNPLSERYTCEIFQASLIFIGDDICWCDSEDWEDADSLDYDGIAVRASSMCWRVVEDALGSDEFYKSKDVMRS
;
A
#
# COMPACT_ATOMS: atom_id res chain seq x y z
N MET A 1 8.97 6.10 -12.87
CA MET A 1 8.54 4.95 -13.71
C MET A 1 7.95 3.88 -12.80
N TRP A 2 6.94 3.12 -13.24
CA TRP A 2 6.37 2.02 -12.45
C TRP A 2 7.13 0.71 -12.68
N ASN A 3 7.42 0.00 -11.60
CA ASN A 3 8.07 -1.31 -11.57
C ASN A 3 7.05 -2.36 -11.16
N GLN A 4 6.84 -3.40 -11.96
CA GLN A 4 5.85 -4.44 -11.69
C GLN A 4 6.52 -5.63 -11.00
N ILE A 5 5.88 -6.18 -9.96
CA ILE A 5 6.27 -7.45 -9.34
C ILE A 5 5.62 -8.60 -10.12
N LYS A 6 6.43 -9.46 -10.74
CA LYS A 6 5.97 -10.59 -11.57
C LYS A 6 6.45 -11.94 -11.05
N ASN A 7 7.52 -11.96 -10.25
CA ASN A 7 8.12 -13.18 -9.73
C ASN A 7 8.89 -12.90 -8.42
N ASN A 8 9.46 -13.95 -7.83
CA ASN A 8 10.19 -13.87 -6.56
C ASN A 8 11.50 -13.06 -6.64
N ASP A 9 12.14 -12.98 -7.82
CA ASP A 9 13.34 -12.16 -7.98
C ASP A 9 12.98 -10.67 -7.91
N ASP A 10 11.86 -10.28 -8.52
CA ASP A 10 11.33 -8.90 -8.42
C ASP A 10 10.99 -8.55 -6.95
N ILE A 11 10.45 -9.50 -6.19
CA ILE A 11 10.18 -9.35 -4.75
C ILE A 11 11.49 -9.14 -4.00
N ALA A 12 12.49 -10.01 -4.22
CA ALA A 12 13.76 -9.94 -3.50
C ALA A 12 14.49 -8.62 -3.79
N GLU A 13 14.49 -8.17 -5.05
CA GLU A 13 15.05 -6.87 -5.43
C GLU A 13 14.29 -5.72 -4.75
N PHE A 14 12.96 -5.74 -4.79
CA PHE A 14 12.12 -4.70 -4.19
C PHE A 14 12.31 -4.60 -2.68
N MET A 15 12.21 -5.73 -1.97
CA MET A 15 12.35 -5.79 -0.51
C MET A 15 13.77 -5.39 -0.08
N GLY A 16 14.80 -5.92 -0.76
CA GLY A 16 16.19 -5.57 -0.45
C GLY A 16 16.50 -4.09 -0.69
N LYS A 17 15.93 -3.51 -1.75
CA LYS A 17 16.11 -2.08 -2.08
C LYS A 17 15.52 -1.14 -1.02
N LEU A 18 14.50 -1.58 -0.29
CA LEU A 18 13.84 -0.83 0.78
C LEU A 18 14.29 -1.26 2.17
N ALA A 19 15.35 -2.06 2.28
CA ALA A 19 15.80 -2.64 3.55
C ALA A 19 14.64 -3.31 4.33
N TYR A 20 13.77 -4.03 3.62
CA TYR A 20 12.58 -4.67 4.18
C TYR A 20 11.65 -3.70 4.94
N PHE A 21 11.59 -2.45 4.46
CA PHE A 21 10.79 -1.37 5.04
C PHE A 21 11.22 -0.96 6.46
N HIS A 22 12.40 -1.39 6.92
CA HIS A 22 12.93 -0.94 8.22
C HIS A 22 12.99 0.59 8.28
N ASP A 23 12.63 1.16 9.43
CA ASP A 23 12.53 2.61 9.67
C ASP A 23 11.61 3.35 8.69
N SER A 24 10.66 2.65 8.07
CA SER A 24 9.65 3.25 7.21
C SER A 24 8.33 3.43 7.95
N CYS A 25 7.43 4.27 7.45
CA CYS A 25 6.07 4.38 7.99
C CYS A 25 5.03 4.52 6.88
N LEU A 26 3.84 3.94 7.14
CA LEU A 26 2.70 4.18 6.28
C LEU A 26 2.26 5.64 6.42
N LYS A 27 2.27 6.38 5.29
CA LYS A 27 1.90 7.78 5.24
C LYS A 27 0.44 7.97 4.85
N GLU A 28 0.02 7.35 3.76
CA GLU A 28 -1.32 7.56 3.21
C GLU A 28 -1.78 6.38 2.36
N LEU A 29 -3.08 6.16 2.32
CA LEU A 29 -3.72 5.14 1.50
C LEU A 29 -4.89 5.73 0.72
N LYS A 30 -5.05 5.26 -0.52
CA LYS A 30 -6.16 5.62 -1.39
C LYS A 30 -6.74 4.39 -2.01
N TYR A 31 -7.97 4.07 -1.63
CA TYR A 31 -8.74 3.02 -2.27
C TYR A 31 -9.72 3.62 -3.29
N VAL A 32 -9.72 3.05 -4.49
CA VAL A 32 -10.69 3.36 -5.54
C VAL A 32 -11.45 2.09 -5.91
N SER A 33 -12.69 1.99 -5.43
CA SER A 33 -13.58 0.86 -5.75
C SER A 33 -13.97 0.84 -7.23
N GLY A 34 -14.20 2.01 -7.82
CA GLY A 34 -14.79 2.18 -9.15
C GLY A 34 -16.31 2.13 -9.16
N ALA A 35 -16.95 1.97 -7.99
CA ALA A 35 -18.39 2.14 -7.82
C ALA A 35 -18.72 3.64 -7.72
N TYR A 36 -19.89 4.04 -8.22
CA TYR A 36 -20.36 5.43 -8.15
C TYR A 36 -21.89 5.52 -8.24
N ILE A 37 -22.43 6.67 -7.85
CA ILE A 37 -23.81 7.08 -8.08
C ILE A 37 -23.74 8.39 -8.86
N GLU A 38 -24.52 8.49 -9.93
CA GLU A 38 -24.67 9.70 -10.73
C GLU A 38 -26.14 9.91 -11.04
N GLU A 39 -26.67 11.06 -10.62
CA GLU A 39 -28.09 11.41 -10.72
C GLU A 39 -29.02 10.30 -10.16
N HIS A 40 -29.70 9.56 -11.05
CA HIS A 40 -30.62 8.48 -10.74
C HIS A 40 -30.07 7.08 -11.07
N TYR A 41 -28.78 6.97 -11.42
CA TYR A 41 -28.11 5.73 -11.75
C TYR A 41 -27.07 5.36 -10.67
N MET A 42 -27.11 4.10 -10.24
CA MET A 42 -26.11 3.52 -9.36
C MET A 42 -25.31 2.46 -10.12
N GLN A 43 -23.99 2.53 -10.03
CA GLN A 43 -23.07 1.48 -10.43
C GLN A 43 -22.44 0.86 -9.18
N PRO A 44 -23.11 -0.11 -8.51
CA PRO A 44 -22.67 -0.70 -7.24
C PRO A 44 -21.62 -1.79 -7.46
N ILE A 45 -20.72 -1.60 -8.42
CA ILE A 45 -19.73 -2.61 -8.81
C ILE A 45 -18.34 -2.07 -8.50
N ASN A 46 -17.61 -2.79 -7.64
CA ASN A 46 -16.21 -2.52 -7.37
C ASN A 46 -15.36 -2.94 -8.58
N LYS A 47 -15.46 -2.19 -9.69
CA LYS A 47 -14.83 -2.52 -10.98
C LYS A 47 -13.32 -2.28 -10.99
N LYS A 48 -12.83 -1.32 -10.19
CA LYS A 48 -11.40 -0.95 -10.14
C LYS A 48 -10.63 -1.74 -9.09
N ARG A 49 -11.10 -1.72 -7.83
CA ARG A 49 -10.42 -2.37 -6.68
C ARG A 49 -8.92 -2.07 -6.66
N THR A 50 -8.58 -0.79 -6.75
CA THR A 50 -7.18 -0.33 -6.74
C THR A 50 -6.89 0.31 -5.40
N LEU A 51 -5.82 -0.15 -4.74
CA LEU A 51 -5.29 0.46 -3.53
C LEU A 51 -3.92 1.04 -3.83
N ASN A 52 -3.74 2.32 -3.56
CA ASN A 52 -2.44 2.98 -3.60
C ASN A 52 -2.00 3.27 -2.15
N ILE A 53 -0.75 2.99 -1.80
CA ILE A 53 -0.16 3.23 -0.49
C ILE A 53 1.10 4.06 -0.67
N ILE A 54 1.22 5.16 0.06
CA ILE A 54 2.46 5.92 0.23
C ILE A 54 3.15 5.44 1.48
N ILE A 55 4.41 5.09 1.32
CA ILE A 55 5.33 4.79 2.42
C ILE A 55 6.41 5.86 2.40
N HIS A 56 6.67 6.47 3.55
CA HIS A 56 7.90 7.22 3.78
C HIS A 56 8.97 6.26 4.28
N CYS A 57 10.15 6.33 3.71
CA CYS A 57 11.26 5.45 4.00
C CYS A 57 12.34 6.24 4.74
N GLY A 58 12.82 5.72 5.88
CA GLY A 58 13.84 6.36 6.70
C GLY A 58 15.28 6.10 6.26
N GLY A 59 15.50 5.34 5.18
CA GLY A 59 16.84 4.95 4.70
C GLY A 59 17.51 5.98 3.77
N ASP A 60 18.82 5.84 3.58
CA ASP A 60 19.68 6.85 2.94
C ASP A 60 19.41 7.16 1.45
N ASN A 61 18.63 6.33 0.74
CA ASN A 61 18.58 6.35 -0.74
C ASN A 61 17.19 6.54 -1.36
N ILE A 62 16.12 6.33 -0.61
CA ILE A 62 14.75 6.43 -1.11
C ILE A 62 13.92 7.06 -0.01
N ASP A 63 13.39 8.25 -0.28
CA ASP A 63 12.61 9.01 0.69
C ASP A 63 11.16 8.52 0.77
N ALA A 64 10.56 8.19 -0.38
CA ALA A 64 9.18 7.75 -0.45
C ALA A 64 8.94 6.84 -1.66
N ILE A 65 8.00 5.91 -1.48
CA ILE A 65 7.48 5.08 -2.56
C ILE A 65 5.96 5.11 -2.58
N GLU A 66 5.41 4.84 -3.78
CA GLU A 66 4.01 4.51 -3.96
C GLU A 66 3.90 3.05 -4.40
N MET A 67 3.16 2.27 -3.63
CA MET A 67 2.76 0.90 -3.96
C MET A 67 1.33 0.92 -4.49
N GLN A 68 1.09 0.30 -5.64
CA GLN A 68 -0.25 0.14 -6.22
C GLN A 68 -0.60 -1.35 -6.31
N PHE A 69 -1.64 -1.73 -5.59
CA PHE A 69 -2.24 -3.05 -5.63
C PHE A 69 -3.48 -3.04 -6.52
N SER A 70 -3.51 -3.92 -7.51
CA SER A 70 -4.61 -4.07 -8.47
C SER A 70 -5.36 -5.37 -8.25
N GLY A 71 -6.70 -5.30 -8.32
CA GLY A 71 -7.55 -6.45 -7.99
C GLY A 71 -7.51 -6.76 -6.50
N LEU A 72 -7.61 -5.72 -5.66
CA LEU A 72 -7.63 -5.84 -4.21
C LEU A 72 -8.68 -6.86 -3.76
N LYS A 73 -8.26 -7.78 -2.89
CA LYS A 73 -9.10 -8.80 -2.26
C LYS A 73 -9.28 -8.54 -0.78
N GLU A 74 -8.21 -8.11 -0.11
CA GLU A 74 -8.20 -7.82 1.32
C GLU A 74 -7.30 -6.62 1.63
N LEU A 75 -7.77 -5.78 2.56
CA LEU A 75 -6.98 -4.78 3.25
C LEU A 75 -7.33 -4.88 4.74
N ARG A 76 -6.35 -5.19 5.57
CA ARG A 76 -6.41 -5.00 7.03
C ARG A 76 -5.59 -3.77 7.37
N LEU A 77 -6.16 -2.91 8.21
CA LEU A 77 -5.53 -1.69 8.68
C LEU A 77 -5.99 -1.44 10.11
N ASN A 78 -5.07 -1.57 11.04
CA ASN A 78 -5.29 -1.28 12.44
C ASN A 78 -4.29 -0.19 12.85
N PRO A 79 -4.65 1.10 12.73
CA PRO A 79 -3.73 2.18 13.05
C PRO A 79 -3.41 2.18 14.55
N LEU A 80 -2.12 2.26 14.87
CA LEU A 80 -1.68 2.44 16.24
C LEU A 80 -2.14 3.81 16.77
N SER A 81 -2.47 3.84 18.07
CA SER A 81 -2.77 5.12 18.74
C SER A 81 -1.52 5.99 18.84
N GLU A 82 -1.69 7.29 19.05
CA GLU A 82 -0.63 8.29 19.28
C GLU A 82 0.35 7.99 20.44
N ARG A 83 0.08 6.96 21.24
CA ARG A 83 0.96 6.50 22.34
C ARG A 83 2.10 5.61 21.88
N TYR A 84 2.00 5.08 20.66
CA TYR A 84 2.99 4.19 20.06
C TYR A 84 3.55 4.83 18.81
N THR A 85 4.78 4.45 18.50
CA THR A 85 5.42 4.76 17.25
C THR A 85 4.89 3.79 16.17
N CYS A 86 4.85 4.21 14.91
CA CYS A 86 4.25 3.46 13.79
C CYS A 86 5.27 3.09 12.70
N GLU A 87 6.54 3.07 13.08
CA GLU A 87 7.63 2.54 12.29
C GLU A 87 7.40 1.06 11.98
N ILE A 88 7.71 0.70 10.75
CA ILE A 88 7.75 -0.67 10.27
C ILE A 88 9.12 -1.21 10.66
N PHE A 89 9.14 -2.19 11.56
CA PHE A 89 10.37 -2.89 11.94
C PHE A 89 10.78 -3.90 10.87
N GLN A 90 9.80 -4.59 10.30
CA GLN A 90 10.00 -5.57 9.26
C GLN A 90 8.73 -5.67 8.42
N ALA A 91 8.88 -6.04 7.16
CA ALA A 91 7.76 -6.32 6.27
C ALA A 91 8.04 -7.56 5.43
N SER A 92 6.97 -8.19 4.99
CA SER A 92 7.02 -9.33 4.07
C SER A 92 6.24 -9.02 2.80
N LEU A 93 6.71 -9.58 1.69
CA LEU A 93 6.00 -9.57 0.41
C LEU A 93 6.16 -10.95 -0.21
N ILE A 94 5.06 -11.67 -0.43
CA ILE A 94 5.10 -13.04 -0.94
C ILE A 94 3.96 -13.32 -1.91
N PHE A 95 4.14 -14.35 -2.75
CA PHE A 95 3.05 -14.93 -3.53
C PHE A 95 2.38 -16.07 -2.75
N ILE A 96 1.05 -16.01 -2.62
CA ILE A 96 0.22 -17.10 -2.08
C ILE A 96 -0.77 -17.50 -3.17
N GLY A 97 -0.53 -18.66 -3.80
CA GLY A 97 -1.22 -19.00 -5.03
C GLY A 97 -0.93 -17.97 -6.12
N ASP A 98 -1.99 -17.40 -6.70
CA ASP A 98 -1.89 -16.35 -7.73
C ASP A 98 -1.91 -14.92 -7.14
N ASP A 99 -1.96 -14.78 -5.82
CA ASP A 99 -2.07 -13.48 -5.15
C ASP A 99 -0.74 -12.97 -4.62
N ILE A 100 -0.53 -11.66 -4.72
CA ILE A 100 0.53 -10.95 -4.03
C ILE A 100 0.02 -10.48 -2.67
N CYS A 101 0.79 -10.78 -1.63
CA CYS A 101 0.45 -10.54 -0.24
C CYS A 101 1.57 -9.73 0.44
N TRP A 102 1.24 -8.58 1.03
CA TRP A 102 2.18 -7.71 1.75
C TRP A 102 1.69 -7.43 3.16
N CYS A 103 2.56 -7.49 4.16
CA CYS A 103 2.25 -7.03 5.51
C CYS A 103 3.46 -6.36 6.17
N ASP A 104 3.20 -5.59 7.23
CA ASP A 104 4.20 -4.97 8.12
C ASP A 104 4.65 -5.90 9.26
N SER A 105 4.71 -7.21 8.99
CA SER A 105 5.34 -8.22 9.85
C SER A 105 6.44 -8.98 9.11
N GLU A 106 7.25 -9.71 9.86
CA GLU A 106 8.29 -10.61 9.36
C GLU A 106 7.73 -11.67 8.40
N ASP A 107 6.57 -12.24 8.73
CA ASP A 107 5.94 -13.32 7.98
C ASP A 107 4.44 -13.05 7.71
N TRP A 108 3.93 -13.61 6.61
CA TRP A 108 2.51 -13.49 6.28
C TRP A 108 1.62 -14.31 7.22
N GLU A 109 2.14 -15.40 7.78
CA GLU A 109 1.42 -16.26 8.71
C GLU A 109 0.87 -15.47 9.91
N ASP A 110 1.61 -14.48 10.39
CA ASP A 110 1.14 -13.55 11.43
C ASP A 110 -0.07 -12.74 10.94
N ALA A 111 0.02 -12.23 9.71
CA ALA A 111 -1.02 -11.43 9.07
C ALA A 111 -2.28 -12.24 8.72
N ASP A 112 -2.17 -13.56 8.55
CA ASP A 112 -3.32 -14.44 8.29
C ASP A 112 -4.15 -14.68 9.58
N SER A 113 -3.57 -14.47 10.77
CA SER A 113 -4.26 -14.55 12.05
C SER A 113 -5.37 -13.49 12.20
N LEU A 114 -6.50 -13.85 12.82
CA LEU A 114 -7.58 -12.91 13.11
C LEU A 114 -7.19 -11.83 14.13
N ASP A 115 -6.17 -12.10 14.94
CA ASP A 115 -5.68 -11.19 15.97
C ASP A 115 -4.60 -10.24 15.45
N TYR A 116 -4.28 -10.29 14.15
CA TYR A 116 -3.30 -9.40 13.55
C TYR A 116 -3.75 -7.94 13.64
N ASP A 117 -2.92 -7.12 14.29
CA ASP A 117 -3.17 -5.72 14.59
C ASP A 117 -2.28 -4.76 13.78
N GLY A 118 -1.68 -5.25 12.70
CA GLY A 118 -0.92 -4.44 11.74
C GLY A 118 -1.68 -4.10 10.46
N ILE A 119 -0.92 -3.89 9.39
CA ILE A 119 -1.37 -3.65 8.02
C ILE A 119 -1.10 -4.88 7.16
N ALA A 120 -2.12 -5.37 6.46
CA ALA A 120 -1.97 -6.48 5.52
C ALA A 120 -2.78 -6.23 4.25
N VAL A 121 -2.21 -6.57 3.10
CA VAL A 121 -2.81 -6.36 1.79
C VAL A 121 -2.72 -7.65 0.98
N ARG A 122 -3.84 -8.10 0.42
CA ARG A 122 -3.89 -9.19 -0.57
C ARG A 122 -4.51 -8.69 -1.85
N ALA A 123 -3.82 -8.88 -2.98
CA ALA A 123 -4.29 -8.44 -4.29
C ALA A 123 -3.82 -9.37 -5.41
N SER A 124 -4.35 -9.16 -6.62
CA SER A 124 -3.96 -9.96 -7.80
C SER A 124 -2.61 -9.56 -8.39
N SER A 125 -2.18 -8.31 -8.19
CA SER A 125 -0.88 -7.83 -8.68
C SER A 125 -0.47 -6.55 -7.97
N MET A 126 0.83 -6.26 -8.02
CA MET A 126 1.42 -5.07 -7.44
C MET A 126 2.42 -4.44 -8.41
N CYS A 127 2.42 -3.11 -8.47
CA CYS A 127 3.53 -2.33 -9.00
C CYS A 127 3.91 -1.22 -8.01
N TRP A 128 5.13 -0.69 -8.13
CA TRP A 128 5.63 0.35 -7.24
C TRP A 128 6.45 1.38 -8.01
N ARG A 129 6.61 2.57 -7.44
CA ARG A 129 7.51 3.62 -7.96
C ARG A 129 8.11 4.43 -6.82
N VAL A 130 9.28 5.01 -7.06
CA VAL A 130 9.79 6.10 -6.22
C VAL A 130 8.95 7.33 -6.46
N VAL A 131 8.68 8.07 -5.39
CA VAL A 131 7.96 9.34 -5.44
C VAL A 131 8.87 10.44 -4.92
N GLU A 132 9.12 11.43 -5.77
CA GLU A 132 9.91 12.61 -5.44
C GLU A 132 9.02 13.64 -4.71
N ASP A 133 9.62 14.45 -3.84
CA ASP A 133 8.97 15.57 -3.14
C ASP A 133 7.70 15.19 -2.36
N ALA A 134 7.61 13.94 -1.88
CA ALA A 134 6.46 13.44 -1.11
C ALA A 134 6.65 13.53 0.42
N LEU A 135 7.87 13.83 0.89
CA LEU A 135 8.15 13.95 2.33
C LEU A 135 7.42 15.14 2.96
N GLY A 136 7.15 15.00 4.26
CA GLY A 136 6.55 16.03 5.09
C GLY A 136 5.16 15.69 5.62
N SER A 137 4.51 16.69 6.19
CA SER A 137 3.22 16.53 6.86
C SER A 137 2.03 16.57 5.91
N ASP A 138 2.18 17.16 4.73
CA ASP A 138 1.07 17.39 3.81
C ASP A 138 0.46 16.08 3.29
N GLU A 139 -0.82 16.15 2.90
CA GLU A 139 -1.51 15.06 2.22
C GLU A 139 -0.97 14.91 0.79
N PHE A 140 -0.67 13.67 0.40
CA PHE A 140 -0.20 13.31 -0.92
C PHE A 140 -1.38 13.17 -1.90
N TYR A 141 -2.44 12.43 -1.55
CA TYR A 141 -3.58 12.24 -2.47
C TYR A 141 -4.58 13.39 -2.39
N LYS A 142 -4.24 14.51 -3.03
CA LYS A 142 -5.13 15.68 -3.11
C LYS A 142 -6.33 15.41 -4.02
N SER A 143 -7.50 15.92 -3.64
CA SER A 143 -8.66 15.97 -4.52
C SER A 143 -8.40 16.95 -5.67
N LYS A 144 -9.00 16.73 -6.84
CA LYS A 144 -8.98 17.76 -7.89
C LYS A 144 -9.80 18.94 -7.38
N ASP A 145 -9.21 20.13 -7.32
CA ASP A 145 -9.97 21.36 -7.10
C ASP A 145 -11.08 21.43 -8.13
N VAL A 146 -12.32 21.26 -7.67
CA VAL A 146 -13.49 21.49 -8.52
C VAL A 146 -13.59 23.01 -8.63
N MET A 147 -12.97 23.57 -9.67
CA MET A 147 -13.31 24.90 -10.16
C MET A 147 -14.79 24.85 -10.54
N ARG A 148 -15.67 25.19 -9.59
CA ARG A 148 -17.07 25.47 -9.84
C ARG A 148 -17.13 26.80 -10.59
N SER A 149 -17.11 26.73 -11.91
CA SER A 149 -17.55 27.83 -12.79
C SER A 149 -19.08 27.91 -12.80
#